data_AF-A0AAP8Z074-F1
#
_entry.id   AF-A0AAP8Z074-F1
#
_cell.length_a   1.000
_cell.length_b   1.000
_cell.length_c   1.000
_cell.angle_alpha   90.00
_cell.angle_beta   90.00
_cell.angle_gamma   90.00
#
_symmetry.space_group_name_H-M   'P 1'
#
loop_
_entity.id
_entity.type
_entity.pdbx_description
1 polymer ?
#
loop_
_entity_poly.entity_id
_entity_poly.type
_entity_poly.pdbx_seq_one_letter_code
_entity_poly.pdbx_strand_id
1 'polypeptide(L)'
;MGRAMTKQQRADIRWALSDAFVDNEVDYAAIARQTEEFDRDEIKRILFEEVAPVCHSNLESTLPTIWLCFNREELENDIEEMLNAKKHNWMKNQLNSLLVKWLKHRYKYIWHNIETHY
;
A
#
# COMPACT_ATOMS: atom_id res chain seq x y z
N MET A 1 24.97 -8.61 3.86
CA MET A 1 24.18 -8.40 2.63
C MET A 1 22.78 -8.89 2.92
N GLY A 2 21.81 -7.97 3.03
CA GLY A 2 20.41 -8.35 3.29
C GLY A 2 19.90 -9.23 2.16
N ARG A 3 19.20 -10.32 2.51
CA ARG A 3 18.60 -11.22 1.52
C ARG A 3 17.51 -10.42 0.78
N ALA A 4 17.51 -10.46 -0.55
CA ALA A 4 16.48 -9.79 -1.32
C ALA A 4 15.09 -10.34 -0.93
N MET A 5 14.12 -9.44 -0.72
CA MET A 5 12.75 -9.78 -0.40
C MET A 5 12.15 -10.72 -1.46
N THR A 6 11.61 -11.86 -1.02
CA THR A 6 10.93 -12.80 -1.90
C THR A 6 9.60 -12.25 -2.39
N LYS A 7 9.06 -12.82 -3.47
CA LYS A 7 7.72 -12.45 -3.96
C LYS A 7 6.64 -12.63 -2.89
N GLN A 8 6.70 -13.75 -2.16
CA GLN A 8 5.74 -14.04 -1.09
C GLN A 8 5.81 -12.97 0.02
N GLN A 9 7.01 -12.64 0.49
CA GLN A 9 7.19 -11.58 1.50
C GLN A 9 6.67 -10.23 1.01
N ARG A 10 6.89 -9.87 -0.27
CA ARG A 10 6.35 -8.64 -0.83
C ARG A 10 4.81 -8.63 -0.84
N ALA A 11 4.19 -9.75 -1.21
CA ALA A 11 2.74 -9.92 -1.17
C ALA A 11 2.20 -9.89 0.27
N ASP A 12 2.92 -10.46 1.24
CA ASP A 12 2.59 -10.39 2.68
C ASP A 12 2.63 -8.93 3.18
N ILE A 13 3.65 -8.15 2.78
CA ILE A 13 3.77 -6.73 3.13
C ILE A 13 2.67 -5.90 2.47
N ARG A 14 2.39 -6.12 1.18
CA ARG A 14 1.30 -5.44 0.47
C ARG A 14 -0.05 -5.67 1.15
N TRP A 15 -0.30 -6.93 1.54
CA TRP A 15 -1.49 -7.30 2.30
C TRP A 15 -1.57 -6.56 3.63
N ALA A 16 -0.53 -6.63 4.46
CA ALA A 16 -0.48 -5.94 5.75
C ALA A 16 -0.71 -4.42 5.64
N LEU A 17 -0.11 -3.78 4.65
CA LEU A 17 -0.25 -2.34 4.42
C LEU A 17 -1.62 -1.94 3.88
N SER A 18 -2.34 -2.87 3.22
CA SER A 18 -3.68 -2.59 2.68
C SER A 18 -4.70 -2.33 3.78
N ASP A 19 -4.51 -2.90 4.98
CA ASP A 19 -5.37 -2.67 6.14
C ASP A 19 -5.44 -1.19 6.54
N ALA A 20 -4.43 -0.39 6.19
CA ALA A 20 -4.45 1.05 6.43
C ALA A 20 -5.44 1.85 5.55
N PHE A 21 -6.06 1.20 4.55
CA PHE A 21 -7.00 1.79 3.60
C PHE A 21 -8.41 1.20 3.72
N VAL A 22 -8.69 0.49 4.81
CA VAL A 22 -10.03 0.00 5.13
C VAL A 22 -10.80 1.13 5.83
N ASP A 23 -12.09 1.26 5.54
CA ASP A 23 -12.97 2.31 6.11
C ASP A 23 -13.49 1.92 7.50
N ASN A 24 -12.57 1.50 8.39
CA ASN A 24 -12.81 1.11 9.77
C ASN A 24 -11.61 1.47 10.66
N GLU A 25 -11.63 1.06 11.93
CA GLU A 25 -10.51 1.28 12.85
C GLU A 25 -9.27 0.50 12.41
N VAL A 26 -8.18 1.22 12.17
CA VAL A 26 -6.92 0.64 11.69
C VAL A 26 -5.99 0.29 12.86
N ASP A 27 -5.57 -0.97 12.95
CA ASP A 27 -4.54 -1.41 13.91
C ASP A 27 -3.13 -1.17 13.34
N TYR A 28 -2.64 0.06 13.45
CA TYR A 28 -1.29 0.44 12.99
C TYR A 28 -0.17 -0.34 13.68
N ALA A 29 -0.38 -0.79 14.93
CA ALA A 29 0.60 -1.58 15.67
C ALA A 29 0.70 -3.02 15.14
N ALA A 30 -0.40 -3.60 14.67
CA ALA A 30 -0.37 -4.87 13.94
C ALA A 30 0.39 -4.74 12.61
N ILE A 31 0.14 -3.67 11.84
CA ILE A 31 0.83 -3.42 10.56
C ILE A 31 2.35 -3.28 10.78
N ALA A 32 2.77 -2.53 11.79
CA ALA A 32 4.19 -2.38 12.13
C ALA A 32 4.82 -3.73 12.51
N ARG A 33 4.20 -4.51 13.39
CA ARG A 33 4.69 -5.85 13.78
C ARG A 33 4.80 -6.81 12.60
N GLN A 34 3.84 -6.79 11.67
CA GLN A 34 3.86 -7.65 10.48
C GLN A 34 4.98 -7.28 9.48
N THR A 35 5.54 -6.08 9.59
CA THR A 35 6.54 -5.55 8.64
C THR A 35 7.90 -5.24 9.30
N GLU A 36 8.06 -5.51 10.59
CA GLU A 36 9.21 -5.08 11.41
C GLU A 36 10.56 -5.69 10.99
N GLU A 37 10.54 -6.86 10.36
CA GLU A 37 11.75 -7.56 9.89
C GLU A 37 12.35 -6.93 8.62
N PHE A 38 11.66 -5.98 8.01
CA PHE A 38 12.03 -5.35 6.74
C PHE A 38 12.47 -3.90 6.92
N ASP A 39 13.22 -3.40 5.93
CA ASP A 39 13.69 -2.03 5.91
C ASP A 39 12.52 -1.03 5.86
N ARG A 40 12.52 -0.03 6.76
CA ARG A 40 11.40 0.92 6.91
C ARG A 40 11.21 1.76 5.65
N ASP A 41 12.28 2.15 4.96
CA ASP A 41 12.17 2.92 3.72
C ASP A 41 11.57 2.08 2.59
N GLU A 42 11.90 0.78 2.55
CA GLU A 42 11.26 -0.19 1.65
C GLU A 42 9.77 -0.34 1.92
N ILE A 43 9.35 -0.50 3.19
CA ILE A 43 7.94 -0.58 3.57
C ILE A 43 7.19 0.69 3.16
N LYS A 44 7.76 1.86 3.45
CA LYS A 44 7.19 3.15 3.07
C LYS A 44 7.06 3.29 1.55
N ARG A 45 8.03 2.79 0.78
CA ARG A 45 7.95 2.77 -0.68
C ARG A 45 6.80 1.88 -1.14
N ILE A 46 6.69 0.65 -0.63
CA ILE A 46 5.61 -0.28 -0.99
C ILE A 46 4.24 0.34 -0.66
N LEU A 47 4.10 0.92 0.53
CA LEU A 47 2.89 1.60 0.98
C LEU A 47 2.40 2.62 -0.05
N PHE A 48 3.26 3.52 -0.50
CA PHE A 48 2.84 4.64 -1.35
C PHE A 48 2.91 4.35 -2.85
N GLU A 49 3.74 3.42 -3.31
CA GLU A 49 4.00 3.20 -4.74
C GLU A 49 3.34 1.93 -5.29
N GLU A 50 2.88 1.05 -4.41
CA GLU A 50 2.23 -0.22 -4.75
C GLU A 50 0.83 -0.30 -4.17
N VAL A 51 0.67 -0.10 -2.86
CA VAL A 51 -0.60 -0.32 -2.15
C VAL A 51 -1.55 0.88 -2.30
N ALA A 52 -1.11 2.09 -1.92
CA ALA A 52 -1.97 3.27 -1.94
C ALA A 52 -2.61 3.55 -3.30
N PRO A 53 -1.93 3.40 -4.46
CA PRO A 53 -2.56 3.63 -5.77
C PRO A 53 -3.74 2.70 -6.08
N VAL A 54 -3.77 1.50 -5.49
CA VAL A 54 -4.86 0.53 -5.67
C VAL A 54 -5.93 0.73 -4.59
N CYS A 55 -5.52 1.02 -3.35
CA CYS A 55 -6.44 1.02 -2.21
C CYS A 55 -7.05 2.39 -1.88
N HIS A 56 -6.51 3.51 -2.37
CA HIS A 56 -6.93 4.84 -1.91
C HIS A 56 -8.39 5.18 -2.19
N SER A 57 -8.99 4.60 -3.22
CA SER A 57 -10.40 4.84 -3.57
C SER A 57 -11.34 4.47 -2.43
N ASN A 58 -10.95 3.52 -1.58
CA ASN A 58 -11.75 3.11 -0.43
C ASN A 58 -11.95 4.26 0.56
N LEU A 59 -10.89 5.00 0.88
CA LEU A 59 -10.94 6.13 1.81
C LEU A 59 -11.62 7.39 1.22
N GLU A 60 -11.78 7.44 -0.10
CA GLU A 60 -12.40 8.56 -0.80
C GLU A 60 -13.85 8.26 -1.25
N SER A 61 -14.34 7.04 -1.01
CA SER A 61 -15.70 6.65 -1.33
C SER A 61 -16.70 7.45 -0.50
N THR A 62 -17.59 8.18 -1.16
CA THR A 62 -18.64 8.99 -0.50
C THR A 62 -19.86 8.17 -0.12
N LEU A 63 -19.94 6.90 -0.53
CA LEU A 63 -21.06 6.01 -0.22
C LEU A 63 -20.74 5.23 1.06
N PRO A 64 -21.72 5.07 1.98
CA PRO A 64 -21.54 4.39 3.27
C PRO A 64 -21.47 2.85 3.13
N THR A 65 -20.77 2.36 2.11
CA THR A 65 -20.44 0.94 2.02
C THR A 65 -19.27 0.70 2.95
N ILE A 66 -19.56 0.16 4.13
CA ILE A 66 -18.51 -0.35 5.04
C ILE A 66 -17.72 -1.40 4.25
N TRP A 67 -16.52 -1.04 3.81
CA TRP A 67 -15.61 -1.98 3.17
C TRP A 67 -14.93 -2.76 4.29
N LEU A 68 -15.36 -4.00 4.52
CA LEU A 68 -14.91 -4.77 5.69
C LEU A 68 -13.48 -5.30 5.56
N CYS A 69 -13.06 -5.66 4.34
CA CYS A 69 -11.71 -6.14 4.05
C CYS A 69 -11.46 -6.19 2.53
N PHE A 70 -10.20 -6.31 2.14
CA PHE A 70 -9.80 -6.66 0.78
C PHE A 70 -9.90 -8.18 0.55
N ASN A 71 -10.13 -8.60 -0.69
CA ASN A 71 -9.77 -9.95 -1.09
C ASN A 71 -8.27 -9.97 -1.43
N ARG A 72 -7.53 -10.89 -0.80
CA ARG A 72 -6.07 -10.95 -0.92
C ARG A 72 -5.58 -11.25 -2.34
N GLU A 73 -6.24 -12.16 -3.04
CA GLU A 73 -5.85 -12.54 -4.40
C GLU A 73 -6.18 -11.42 -5.39
N GLU A 74 -7.36 -10.79 -5.25
CA GLU A 74 -7.75 -9.64 -6.07
C GLU A 74 -6.81 -8.45 -5.85
N LEU A 75 -6.50 -8.11 -4.59
CA LEU A 75 -5.56 -7.04 -4.27
C LEU A 75 -4.19 -7.24 -4.94
N GLU A 76 -3.62 -8.44 -4.81
CA GLU A 76 -2.31 -8.73 -5.38
C GLU A 76 -2.35 -8.70 -6.92
N ASN A 77 -3.43 -9.19 -7.54
CA ASN A 77 -3.63 -9.11 -8.98
C ASN A 77 -3.72 -7.64 -9.45
N ASP A 78 -4.52 -6.81 -8.79
CA ASP A 78 -4.69 -5.38 -9.13
C ASP A 78 -3.37 -4.62 -9.03
N ILE A 79 -2.57 -4.89 -7.98
CA ILE A 79 -1.24 -4.31 -7.81
C ILE A 79 -0.30 -4.75 -8.94
N GLU A 80 -0.24 -6.04 -9.27
CA GLU A 80 0.62 -6.54 -10.34
C GLU A 80 0.19 -6.02 -11.73
N GLU A 81 -1.12 -5.92 -12.00
CA GLU A 81 -1.64 -5.32 -13.23
C GLU A 81 -1.23 -3.85 -13.36
N MET A 82 -1.38 -3.06 -12.30
CA MET A 82 -0.93 -1.68 -12.26
C MET A 82 0.59 -1.58 -12.50
N LEU A 83 1.39 -2.40 -11.81
CA LEU A 83 2.84 -2.40 -11.95
C LEU A 83 3.27 -2.81 -13.37
N ASN A 84 2.59 -3.76 -13.98
CA ASN A 84 2.83 -4.16 -15.36
C ASN A 84 2.47 -3.04 -16.34
N ALA A 85 1.32 -2.39 -16.14
CA ALA A 85 0.90 -1.27 -16.97
C ALA A 85 1.89 -0.08 -16.93
N LYS A 86 2.54 0.17 -15.79
CA LYS A 86 3.60 1.18 -15.64
C LYS A 86 4.85 0.85 -16.45
N LYS A 87 5.21 -0.43 -16.57
CA LYS A 87 6.40 -0.87 -17.34
C LYS A 87 6.22 -0.69 -18.85
N HIS A 88 4.99 -0.88 -19.34
CA HIS A 88 4.71 -0.87 -20.78
C HIS A 88 4.23 0.49 -21.32
N ASN A 89 3.83 1.43 -20.47
CA ASN A 89 3.26 2.70 -20.91
C ASN A 89 3.83 3.89 -20.12
N TRP A 90 4.64 4.71 -20.81
CA TRP A 90 5.29 5.89 -20.23
C TRP A 90 4.29 6.95 -19.73
N MET A 91 3.17 7.17 -20.42
CA MET A 91 2.13 8.12 -19.96
C MET A 91 1.47 7.63 -18.67
N LYS A 92 1.14 6.34 -18.58
CA LYS A 92 0.63 5.74 -17.34
C LYS A 92 1.65 5.88 -16.20
N ASN A 93 2.94 5.71 -16.49
CA ASN A 93 3.99 5.90 -15.49
C ASN A 93 4.07 7.35 -14.97
N GLN A 94 3.94 8.36 -15.85
CA GLN A 94 3.94 9.77 -15.45
C GLN A 94 2.70 10.14 -14.61
N LEU A 95 1.50 9.73 -15.05
CA LEU A 95 0.27 9.94 -14.28
C LEU A 95 0.35 9.27 -12.91
N ASN A 96 0.87 8.04 -12.86
CA ASN A 96 1.10 7.34 -11.60
C ASN A 96 2.10 8.08 -10.70
N SER A 97 3.15 8.69 -11.25
CA SER A 97 4.11 9.46 -10.44
C SER A 97 3.44 10.68 -9.77
N LEU A 98 2.57 11.37 -10.49
CA LEU A 98 1.78 12.48 -9.93
C LEU A 98 0.81 11.98 -8.86
N LEU A 99 0.11 10.87 -9.13
CA LEU A 99 -0.77 10.23 -8.16
C LEU A 99 -0.02 9.86 -6.88
N VAL A 100 1.13 9.17 -6.98
CA VAL A 100 1.96 8.80 -5.83
C VAL A 100 2.39 10.01 -5.01
N LYS A 101 2.75 11.14 -5.65
CA LYS A 101 3.10 12.37 -4.93
C LYS A 101 1.91 12.92 -4.14
N TRP A 102 0.73 12.93 -4.76
CA TRP A 102 -0.51 13.32 -4.09
C TRP A 102 -0.84 12.37 -2.93
N LEU A 103 -0.76 11.06 -3.13
CA LEU A 103 -1.00 10.03 -2.10
C LEU A 103 -0.04 10.16 -0.91
N LYS A 104 1.26 10.34 -1.18
CA LYS A 104 2.28 10.60 -0.15
C LYS A 104 1.94 11.83 0.69
N HIS A 105 1.40 12.88 0.08
CA HIS A 105 1.00 14.08 0.80
C HIS A 105 -0.31 13.88 1.59
N ARG A 106 -1.34 13.35 0.93
CA ARG A 106 -2.70 13.16 1.46
C ARG A 106 -2.74 12.17 2.62
N TYR A 107 -2.04 11.06 2.48
CA TYR A 107 -2.04 9.95 3.44
C TYR A 107 -0.72 9.85 4.23
N LYS A 108 0.04 10.96 4.35
CA LYS A 108 1.25 10.99 5.18
C LYS A 108 1.01 10.54 6.63
N TYR A 109 -0.21 10.72 7.13
CA TYR A 109 -0.61 10.32 8.48
C TYR A 109 -0.62 8.80 8.64
N ILE A 110 -0.93 8.03 7.59
CA ILE A 110 -0.90 6.56 7.62
C ILE A 110 0.53 6.10 7.96
N TRP A 111 1.52 6.59 7.22
CA TRP A 111 2.91 6.25 7.49
C TRP A 111 3.34 6.73 8.89
N HIS A 112 2.96 7.94 9.29
CA HIS A 112 3.31 8.45 10.61
C HIS A 112 2.78 7.56 11.74
N ASN A 113 1.53 7.09 11.62
CA ASN A 113 0.93 6.20 12.61
C ASN A 113 1.58 4.81 12.64
N ILE A 114 1.97 4.25 11.48
CA ILE A 114 2.74 3.00 11.44
C ILE A 114 4.12 3.20 12.09
N GLU A 115 4.80 4.30 11.74
CA GLU A 115 6.18 4.56 12.16
C GLU A 115 6.35 4.70 13.68
N THR A 116 5.30 5.16 14.38
CA THR A 116 5.33 5.26 15.85
C THR A 116 5.39 3.91 16.56
N HIS A 117 5.17 2.80 15.86
CA HIS A 117 5.16 1.45 16.42
C HIS A 117 6.38 0.60 16.06
N TYR A 118 7.40 1.15 15.39
CA TYR A 118 8.68 0.49 15.14
C TYR A 118 9.78 0.92 16.10
#